data_AF-A0ABD4WWD8-F1
#
_entry.id   AF-A0ABD4WWD8-F1
#
_cell.length_a   1.000
_cell.length_b   1.000
_cell.length_c   1.000
_cell.angle_alpha   90.00
_cell.angle_beta   90.00
_cell.angle_gamma   90.00
#
_symmetry.space_group_name_H-M   'P 1'
#
loop_
_entity.id
_entity.type
_entity.pdbx_description
1 polymer ?
#
loop_
_entity_poly.entity_id
_entity_poly.type
_entity_poly.pdbx_seq_one_letter_code
_entity_poly.pdbx_strand_id
1 'polypeptide(L)'
;MLPFTDRFNTVDFAIIPVSIALVYQFFSKWKFFFIAHIVTSAVIAFIGIPIFKALYLYQLLNWTMFYSFLTIFIMGIVVKMISDWIAGKKKGYSVS
;
A
#
# COMPACT_ATOMS: atom_id res chain seq x y z
N MET A 1 -2.42 -30.14 -0.74
CA MET A 1 -2.15 -28.72 -0.41
C MET A 1 -2.37 -27.95 -1.71
N LEU A 2 -3.28 -26.98 -1.74
CA LEU A 2 -3.62 -26.26 -2.97
C LEU A 2 -2.40 -25.41 -3.41
N PRO A 3 -2.02 -25.40 -4.70
CA PRO A 3 -0.82 -24.71 -5.19
C PRO A 3 -0.93 -23.18 -5.13
N PHE A 4 -2.09 -22.65 -4.74
CA PHE A 4 -2.35 -21.22 -4.59
C PHE A 4 -2.04 -20.75 -3.15
N THR A 5 -2.19 -21.62 -2.15
CA THR A 5 -2.11 -21.25 -0.72
C THR A 5 -0.69 -20.92 -0.24
N ASP A 6 0.36 -21.51 -0.83
CA ASP A 6 1.74 -21.29 -0.38
C ASP A 6 2.29 -19.89 -0.71
N ARG A 7 1.59 -19.11 -1.56
CA ARG A 7 2.02 -17.78 -2.01
C ARG A 7 1.00 -16.67 -1.73
N PHE A 8 -0.08 -16.97 -1.01
CA PHE A 8 -0.95 -15.92 -0.44
C PHE A 8 -0.24 -15.30 0.77
N ASN A 9 0.75 -14.47 0.47
CA ASN A 9 1.42 -13.69 1.50
C ASN A 9 0.40 -12.71 2.08
N THR A 10 0.03 -12.92 3.35
CA THR A 10 -0.94 -12.10 4.09
C THR A 10 -0.54 -10.61 4.07
N VAL A 11 0.76 -10.33 3.95
CA VAL A 11 1.28 -8.97 3.81
C VAL A 11 0.74 -8.28 2.55
N ASP A 12 0.70 -9.00 1.42
CA ASP A 12 0.31 -8.41 0.13
C ASP A 12 -1.21 -8.16 0.04
N PHE A 13 -2.01 -8.97 0.73
CA PHE A 13 -3.48 -8.85 0.72
C PHE A 13 -4.06 -7.99 1.82
N ALA A 14 -3.45 -7.97 3.01
CA ALA A 14 -4.00 -7.26 4.15
C ALA A 14 -3.15 -6.04 4.52
N ILE A 15 -1.84 -6.23 4.71
CA ILE A 15 -0.98 -5.18 5.25
C ILE A 15 -0.87 -4.01 4.27
N ILE A 16 -0.56 -4.27 2.99
CA ILE A 16 -0.40 -3.19 2.00
C ILE A 16 -1.70 -2.39 1.82
N PRO A 17 -2.88 -2.99 1.56
CA PRO A 17 -4.12 -2.21 1.40
C PRO A 17 -4.53 -1.47 2.66
N VAL A 18 -4.40 -2.09 3.84
CA VAL A 18 -4.75 -1.45 5.12
C VAL A 18 -3.82 -0.28 5.42
N SER A 19 -2.51 -0.43 5.20
CA SER A 19 -1.55 0.67 5.38
C SER A 19 -1.86 1.85 4.46
N ILE A 20 -2.15 1.60 3.18
CA ILE A 20 -2.54 2.66 2.24
C ILE A 20 -3.83 3.35 2.70
N ALA A 21 -4.83 2.58 3.13
CA ALA A 21 -6.10 3.10 3.60
C ALA A 21 -5.93 3.98 4.86
N LEU A 22 -5.10 3.56 5.82
CA LEU A 22 -4.81 4.35 7.02
C LEU A 22 -4.12 5.67 6.65
N VAL A 23 -3.09 5.63 5.81
CA VAL A 23 -2.41 6.87 5.36
C VAL A 23 -3.39 7.80 4.65
N TYR A 24 -4.28 7.27 3.81
CA TYR A 24 -5.32 8.06 3.16
C TYR A 24 -6.29 8.70 4.17
N GLN A 25 -6.72 7.95 5.19
CA GLN A 25 -7.67 8.42 6.20
C GLN A 25 -7.09 9.50 7.11
N PHE A 26 -5.83 9.36 7.54
CA PHE A 26 -5.17 10.33 8.41
C PHE A 26 -4.72 11.60 7.66
N PHE A 27 -4.34 11.48 6.38
CA PHE A 27 -3.78 12.58 5.60
C PHE A 27 -4.67 12.93 4.41
N SER A 28 -5.66 13.80 4.63
CA SER A 28 -6.61 14.22 3.59
C SER A 28 -5.97 15.07 2.49
N LYS A 29 -5.00 15.93 2.84
CA LYS A 29 -4.29 16.83 1.92
C LYS A 29 -3.18 16.09 1.17
N TRP A 30 -3.13 16.27 -0.15
CA TRP A 30 -2.15 15.65 -1.06
C TRP A 30 -0.69 15.77 -0.63
N LYS A 31 -0.24 16.95 -0.17
CA LYS A 31 1.16 17.16 0.25
C LYS A 31 1.56 16.27 1.43
N PHE A 32 0.68 16.19 2.44
CA PHE A 32 0.95 15.39 3.64
C PHE A 32 0.77 13.90 3.35
N PHE A 33 -0.22 13.53 2.54
CA PHE A 33 -0.40 12.16 2.06
C PHE A 33 0.85 11.66 1.35
N PHE A 34 1.39 12.44 0.42
CA PHE A 34 2.56 12.06 -0.37
C PHE A 34 3.77 11.75 0.50
N ILE A 35 4.09 12.64 1.45
CA ILE A 35 5.22 12.45 2.38
C ILE A 35 4.99 11.22 3.27
N ALA A 36 3.80 11.11 3.88
CA ALA A 36 3.46 10.00 4.76
C ALA A 36 3.48 8.65 4.00
N HIS A 37 3.02 8.65 2.75
CA HIS A 37 2.99 7.44 1.92
C HIS A 37 4.40 7.01 1.48
N ILE A 38 5.29 7.96 1.13
CA ILE A 38 6.72 7.65 0.88
C ILE A 38 7.37 7.00 2.09
N VAL A 39 7.16 7.58 3.29
CA VAL A 39 7.74 7.02 4.52
C VAL A 39 7.16 5.63 4.79
N THR A 40 5.85 5.46 4.63
CA THR A 40 5.18 4.17 4.87
C THR A 40 5.65 3.11 3.88
N SER A 41 5.75 3.42 2.58
CA SER A 41 6.26 2.48 1.58
C SER A 41 7.73 2.15 1.82
N ALA A 42 8.54 3.09 2.28
CA ALA A 42 9.93 2.84 2.66
C ALA A 42 10.04 1.90 3.87
N VAL A 43 9.22 2.12 4.91
CA VAL A 43 9.18 1.24 6.09
C VAL A 43 8.78 -0.18 5.70
N ILE A 44 7.72 -0.35 4.89
CA ILE A 44 7.29 -1.68 4.48
C ILE A 44 8.37 -2.37 3.63
N ALA A 45 8.98 -1.67 2.67
CA ALA A 45 9.91 -2.25 1.72
C ALA A 45 11.31 -2.52 2.31
N PHE A 46 11.82 -1.65 3.18
CA PHE A 46 13.19 -1.72 3.70
C PHE A 46 13.29 -2.19 5.15
N ILE A 47 12.19 -2.22 5.90
CA ILE A 47 12.16 -2.76 7.27
C ILE A 47 11.29 -4.00 7.32
N GLY A 48 10.05 -3.92 6.83
CA GLY A 48 9.13 -5.05 6.83
C GLY A 48 9.69 -6.26 6.09
N ILE A 49 10.05 -6.09 4.82
CA ILE A 49 10.58 -7.18 3.99
C ILE A 49 11.82 -7.87 4.59
N PRO A 50 12.88 -7.15 5.05
CA PRO A 50 14.01 -7.80 5.72
C PRO A 50 13.64 -8.57 6.98
N ILE A 51 12.71 -8.06 7.80
CA ILE A 51 12.23 -8.77 8.99
C ILE A 51 11.52 -10.07 8.58
N PHE A 52 10.60 -10.02 7.61
CA PHE A 52 9.90 -11.21 7.14
C PHE A 52 10.85 -12.23 6.48
N LYS A 53 11.89 -11.74 5.79
CA LYS A 53 12.96 -12.59 5.24
C LYS A 53 13.77 -13.26 6.35
N ALA A 54 14.11 -12.52 7.41
CA ALA A 54 14.84 -13.06 8.57
C ALA A 54 14.03 -14.12 9.34
N LEU A 55 12.70 -14.00 9.35
CA LEU A 55 11.78 -14.97 9.94
C LEU A 55 11.43 -16.14 9.01
N TYR A 56 12.04 -16.23 7.82
CA TYR A 56 11.74 -17.23 6.78
C TYR A 56 10.27 -17.23 6.31
N LEU A 57 9.54 -16.13 6.55
CA LEU A 57 8.13 -15.96 6.18
C LEU A 57 7.96 -15.39 4.76
N TYR A 58 9.03 -14.84 4.17
CA TYR A 58 8.96 -14.20 2.86
C TYR A 58 10.25 -14.42 2.05
N GLN A 59 10.09 -14.85 0.79
CA GLN A 59 11.19 -15.00 -0.15
C GLN A 59 10.94 -14.15 -1.39
N LEU A 60 11.90 -13.29 -1.74
CA LEU A 60 11.85 -12.52 -2.97
C LEU A 60 12.43 -13.38 -4.10
N LEU A 61 11.57 -13.93 -4.94
CA LEU A 61 11.96 -14.63 -6.17
C LEU A 61 12.13 -13.58 -7.27
N ASN A 62 13.38 -13.23 -7.63
CA ASN A 62 13.72 -12.23 -8.67
C ASN A 62 13.15 -10.80 -8.44
N TRP A 63 12.58 -10.52 -7.28
CA TRP A 63 12.06 -9.21 -6.91
C TRP A 63 13.07 -8.47 -6.03
N THR A 64 13.13 -7.15 -6.12
CA THR A 64 14.01 -6.33 -5.28
C THR A 64 13.20 -5.53 -4.28
N MET A 65 13.79 -5.22 -3.12
CA MET A 65 13.15 -4.34 -2.12
C MET A 65 12.79 -2.98 -2.74
N PHE A 66 13.61 -2.47 -3.65
CA PHE A 66 13.34 -1.22 -4.35
C PHE A 66 12.11 -1.30 -5.27
N TYR A 67 11.93 -2.42 -5.97
CA TYR A 67 10.71 -2.63 -6.75
C TYR A 67 9.47 -2.70 -5.85
N SER A 68 9.54 -3.35 -4.68
CA SER A 68 8.42 -3.33 -3.72
C SER A 68 8.08 -1.93 -3.25
N PHE A 69 9.09 -1.12 -2.92
CA PHE A 69 8.91 0.29 -2.56
C PHE A 69 8.15 1.04 -3.65
N LEU A 70 8.62 0.93 -4.91
CA LEU A 70 8.04 1.65 -6.04
C LEU A 70 6.60 1.20 -6.33
N THR A 71 6.33 -0.11 -6.27
CA THR A 71 4.99 -0.67 -6.48
C THR A 71 4.00 -0.16 -5.44
N ILE A 72 4.33 -0.24 -4.15
CA ILE A 72 3.46 0.24 -3.06
C ILE A 72 3.23 1.75 -3.17
N PHE A 73 4.29 2.48 -3.51
CA PHE A 73 4.23 3.92 -3.70
C PHE A 73 3.25 4.32 -4.81
N ILE A 74 3.40 3.73 -6.01
CA ILE A 74 2.51 3.98 -7.15
C ILE A 74 1.07 3.56 -6.83
N MET A 75 0.87 2.38 -6.22
CA MET A 75 -0.46 1.90 -5.83
C MET A 75 -1.18 2.88 -4.91
N GLY A 76 -0.51 3.41 -3.88
CA GLY A 76 -1.15 4.35 -2.97
C GLY A 76 -1.53 5.68 -3.64
N ILE A 77 -0.73 6.15 -4.62
CA ILE A 77 -1.10 7.32 -5.43
C ILE A 77 -2.38 7.02 -6.23
N VAL A 78 -2.43 5.89 -6.93
CA VAL A 78 -3.61 5.49 -7.72
C VAL A 78 -4.85 5.38 -6.82
N VAL A 79 -4.73 4.75 -5.65
CA VAL A 79 -5.82 4.64 -4.67
C VAL A 79 -6.29 6.01 -4.19
N LYS A 80 -5.37 6.94 -3.88
CA LYS A 80 -5.68 8.31 -3.48
C LYS A 80 -6.43 9.06 -4.59
N MET A 81 -5.96 8.95 -5.84
CA MET A 81 -6.61 9.57 -7.00
C MET A 81 -8.05 9.07 -7.18
N ILE A 82 -8.24 7.74 -7.17
CA ILE A 82 -9.57 7.12 -7.33
C ILE A 82 -10.48 7.53 -6.18
N SER A 83 -9.98 7.47 -4.94
CA SER A 83 -10.76 7.80 -3.75
C SER A 83 -11.19 9.27 -3.73
N ASP A 84 -10.30 10.20 -4.09
CA ASP A 84 -10.63 11.62 -4.17
C ASP A 84 -11.63 11.89 -5.31
N TRP A 85 -11.51 11.20 -6.44
CA TRP A 85 -12.46 11.29 -7.54
C TRP A 85 -13.86 10.82 -7.13
N ILE A 86 -13.95 9.67 -6.44
CA ILE A 86 -15.22 9.15 -5.90
C ILE A 86 -15.80 10.11 -4.85
N ALA A 87 -14.97 10.64 -3.95
CA ALA A 87 -15.40 11.59 -2.94
C ALA A 87 -15.88 12.92 -3.54
N GLY A 88 -15.22 13.40 -4.61
CA GLY A 88 -15.63 14.57 -5.38
C GLY A 88 -17.02 14.39 -6.02
N LYS A 89 -17.32 13.20 -6.55
CA LYS A 89 -18.65 12.87 -7.07
C LYS A 89 -19.74 12.94 -5.99
N LYS A 90 -19.48 12.43 -4.78
CA LYS A 90 -20.46 12.48 -3.68
C LYS A 90 -20.86 13.90 -3.28
N LYS A 91 -19.95 14.87 -3.39
CA LYS A 91 -20.24 16.28 -3.08
C LYS A 91 -21.20 16.93 -4.09
N GLY A 92 -21.21 16.46 -5.34
CA GLY A 92 -22.14 16.94 -6.38
C GLY A 92 -23.55 16.33 -6.29
N TYR A 93 -23.72 15.22 -5.56
CA TYR A 93 -25.00 14.49 -5.48
C TYR A 93 -25.78 14.83 -4.20
N SER A 94 -25.19 15.61 -3.29
CA SER A 94 -25.82 16.11 -2.06
C SER A 94 -26.51 17.47 -2.25
N VAL A 95 -26.53 17.99 -3.48
CA VAL A 95 -27.25 19.21 -3.88
C VAL A 95 -28.11 18.85 -5.10
N SER A 96 -29.18 18.10 -4.84
CA SER A 96 -30.34 18.01 -5.71
C SER A 96 -31.58 17.86 -4.84
#